data_AF-A0A2S8WB13-F1
#
_entry.id   AF-A0A2S8WB13-F1
#
_cell.length_a   1.000
_cell.length_b   1.000
_cell.length_c   1.000
_cell.angle_alpha   90.00
_cell.angle_beta   90.00
_cell.angle_gamma   90.00
#
_symmetry.space_group_name_H-M   'P 1'
#
loop_
_entity.id
_entity.type
_entity.pdbx_description
1 polymer ?
#
loop_
_entity_poly.entity_id
_entity_poly.type
_entity_poly.pdbx_seq_one_letter_code
_entity_poly.pdbx_strand_id
1 'polypeptide(L)'
;MTGVEMNVFLPKKTILPAMTGLLLLTGGCVGSFDPQTDMTSPVAPRVQELVDAHRQYPRWADFPATPTDLPQPAQIAANVGTLKADNARLATQVAGIDWTMDSDPATFVESIQQRFDPARMAPIGAQTPQEVEAFAEALRRRAAAPPPIDRPRP
;
A
#
# COMPACT_ATOMS: atom_id res chain seq x y z
N MET A 1 22.54 -27.44 -13.01
CA MET A 1 22.57 -26.07 -13.56
C MET A 1 22.68 -25.12 -12.37
N THR A 2 23.91 -24.67 -12.17
CA THR A 2 24.45 -23.60 -11.29
C THR A 2 23.56 -23.00 -10.19
N GLY A 3 23.74 -23.48 -8.96
CA GLY A 3 23.48 -22.68 -7.76
C GLY A 3 24.66 -21.73 -7.52
N VAL A 4 24.40 -20.43 -7.46
CA VAL A 4 25.37 -19.42 -7.05
C VAL A 4 25.51 -19.52 -5.53
N GLU A 5 26.52 -20.27 -5.08
CA GLU A 5 27.05 -20.10 -3.74
C GLU A 5 27.79 -18.77 -3.67
N MET A 6 27.28 -17.84 -2.87
CA MET A 6 27.96 -16.59 -2.56
C MET A 6 27.81 -16.30 -1.07
N ASN A 7 28.72 -16.86 -0.28
CA ASN A 7 29.24 -16.22 0.94
C ASN A 7 30.40 -17.03 1.51
N VAL A 8 31.63 -16.60 1.19
CA VAL A 8 32.81 -16.93 1.99
C VAL A 8 33.46 -15.62 2.38
N PHE A 9 33.18 -15.18 3.61
CA PHE A 9 33.97 -14.16 4.29
C PHE A 9 35.20 -14.85 4.89
N LEU A 10 36.36 -14.68 4.25
CA LEU A 10 37.66 -15.06 4.81
C LEU A 10 38.42 -13.80 5.24
N PRO A 11 38.60 -13.54 6.56
CA PRO A 11 39.52 -12.53 7.02
C PRO A 11 40.94 -13.10 7.03
N LYS A 12 41.82 -12.62 6.15
CA LYS A 12 43.24 -12.99 6.19
C LYS A 12 44.13 -11.75 6.21
N LYS A 13 44.50 -11.39 7.45
CA LYS A 13 45.74 -10.76 7.92
C LYS A 13 46.68 -10.15 6.86
N THR A 14 46.85 -8.83 6.98
CA THR A 14 48.11 -8.04 6.93
C THR A 14 49.17 -8.41 5.89
N ILE A 15 49.53 -7.44 5.04
CA ILE A 15 50.91 -6.93 4.85
C ILE A 15 50.81 -5.54 4.18
N LEU A 16 51.35 -4.54 4.88
CA LEU A 16 51.69 -3.20 4.37
C LEU A 16 53.01 -3.33 3.60
N PRO A 17 53.22 -2.60 2.49
CA PRO A 17 54.22 -1.54 2.62
C PRO A 17 53.87 -0.24 1.90
N ALA A 18 54.46 0.82 2.45
CA ALA A 18 54.45 2.19 1.99
C ALA A 18 54.83 2.36 0.52
N MET A 19 54.12 3.25 -0.19
CA MET A 19 54.76 4.06 -1.21
C MET A 19 54.20 5.49 -1.20
N THR A 20 55.14 6.38 -0.97
CA THR A 20 55.06 7.83 -0.92
C THR A 20 54.77 8.42 -2.30
N GLY A 21 53.96 9.48 -2.34
CA GLY A 21 54.05 10.51 -3.37
C GLY A 21 53.15 10.31 -4.58
N LEU A 22 52.11 11.14 -4.68
CA LEU A 22 52.04 12.23 -5.66
C LEU A 22 50.62 12.82 -5.63
N LEU A 23 50.46 13.90 -4.85
CA LEU A 23 49.30 14.78 -4.88
C LEU A 23 49.31 15.51 -6.24
N LEU A 24 48.69 14.93 -7.26
CA LEU A 24 48.42 15.60 -8.52
C LEU A 24 46.99 16.13 -8.48
N LEU A 25 46.89 17.45 -8.66
CA LEU A 25 45.66 18.21 -8.79
C LEU A 25 44.78 17.64 -9.91
N THR A 26 43.77 16.86 -9.57
CA THR A 26 42.59 16.71 -10.43
C THR A 26 41.62 17.85 -10.08
N GLY A 27 42.00 19.07 -10.46
CA GLY A 27 41.05 20.17 -10.60
C GLY A 27 40.10 19.81 -11.73
N GLY A 28 39.01 19.13 -11.40
CA GLY A 28 37.94 18.84 -12.34
C GLY A 28 37.40 20.16 -12.88
N CYS A 29 37.35 20.29 -14.20
CA CYS A 29 36.61 21.34 -14.87
C CYS A 29 35.13 21.22 -14.51
N VAL A 30 34.69 21.87 -13.43
CA VAL A 30 33.28 22.21 -13.23
C VAL A 30 33.01 23.38 -14.19
N GLY A 31 32.76 23.06 -15.46
CA GLY A 31 32.18 24.03 -16.37
C GLY A 31 30.84 24.47 -15.77
N SER A 32 30.64 25.78 -15.62
CA SER A 32 29.36 26.35 -15.20
C SER A 32 28.32 26.01 -16.26
N PHE A 33 27.54 24.95 -16.02
CA PHE A 33 26.41 24.60 -16.85
C PHE A 33 25.30 25.62 -16.59
N ASP A 34 25.15 26.58 -17.51
CA ASP A 34 24.10 27.61 -17.48
C ASP A 34 23.20 27.45 -18.72
N PRO A 35 22.30 26.44 -18.73
CA PRO A 35 21.42 26.21 -19.87
C PRO A 35 20.37 27.32 -19.93
N GLN A 36 20.45 28.15 -20.96
CA GLN A 36 19.45 29.16 -21.25
C GLN A 36 18.21 28.51 -21.91
N THR A 37 17.02 28.98 -21.54
CA THR A 37 15.77 28.50 -22.16
C THR A 37 15.73 28.97 -23.62
N ASP A 38 15.52 28.04 -24.56
CA ASP A 38 15.30 28.38 -25.97
C ASP A 38 13.97 29.12 -26.14
N MET A 39 14.05 30.40 -26.50
CA MET A 39 12.89 31.29 -26.66
C MET A 39 12.00 30.94 -27.87
N THR A 40 12.49 30.10 -28.80
CA THR A 40 11.67 29.61 -29.92
C THR A 40 10.78 28.42 -29.53
N SER A 41 10.99 27.87 -28.33
CA SER A 41 10.24 26.73 -27.82
C SER A 41 8.83 27.13 -27.37
N PRO A 42 7.78 26.38 -27.76
CA PRO A 42 6.42 26.63 -27.29
C PRO A 42 6.25 26.47 -25.77
N VAL A 43 7.20 25.83 -25.08
CA VAL A 43 7.19 25.69 -23.62
C VAL A 43 7.96 26.80 -22.88
N ALA A 44 8.62 27.72 -23.60
CA ALA A 44 9.42 28.79 -22.99
C ALA A 44 8.65 29.66 -21.98
N PRO A 45 7.39 30.09 -22.23
CA PRO A 45 6.62 30.86 -21.25
C PRO A 45 6.38 30.10 -19.94
N ARG A 46 6.17 28.78 -20.03
CA ARG A 46 5.95 27.93 -18.86
C ARG A 46 7.23 27.72 -18.07
N VAL A 47 8.37 27.57 -18.73
CA VAL A 47 9.67 27.48 -18.08
C VAL A 47 9.99 28.78 -17.36
N GLN A 48 9.74 29.93 -17.98
CA GLN A 48 9.94 31.24 -17.35
C GLN A 48 9.06 31.42 -16.11
N GLU A 49 7.77 31.07 -16.19
CA GLU A 49 6.86 31.10 -15.04
C GLU A 49 7.37 30.23 -13.87
N LEU A 50 7.98 29.07 -14.17
CA LEU A 50 8.56 28.19 -13.15
C LEU A 50 9.85 28.75 -12.54
N VAL A 51 10.68 29.43 -13.32
CA VAL A 51 11.89 30.13 -12.87
C VAL A 51 11.51 31.32 -11.98
N ASP A 52 10.58 32.16 -12.44
CA ASP A 52 10.08 33.33 -11.72
C ASP A 52 9.36 32.96 -10.42
N ALA A 53 8.74 31.78 -10.38
CA ALA A 53 8.10 31.27 -9.17
C ALA A 53 9.08 30.89 -8.06
N HIS A 54 10.41 30.90 -8.29
CA HIS A 54 11.47 30.63 -7.32
C HIS A 54 11.15 29.46 -6.38
N ARG A 55 10.62 28.36 -6.95
CA ARG A 55 10.14 27.24 -6.14
C ARG A 55 11.28 26.66 -5.33
N GLN A 56 11.08 26.56 -4.03
CA GLN A 56 12.00 25.85 -3.15
C GLN A 56 11.79 24.35 -3.38
N TYR A 57 12.74 23.71 -4.02
CA TYR A 57 12.77 22.26 -4.11
C TYR A 57 13.27 21.68 -2.79
N PRO A 58 12.70 20.55 -2.34
CA PRO A 58 13.27 19.82 -1.22
C PRO A 58 14.74 19.50 -1.52
N ARG A 59 15.60 19.81 -0.58
CA ARG A 59 17.01 19.40 -0.63
C ARG A 59 17.08 17.93 -0.27
N TRP A 60 18.15 17.27 -0.70
CA TRP A 60 18.44 15.90 -0.24
C TRP A 60 18.47 15.77 1.29
N ALA A 61 18.89 16.84 1.99
CA ALA A 61 18.91 16.90 3.45
C ALA A 61 17.51 17.04 4.09
N ASP A 62 16.48 17.40 3.32
CA ASP A 62 15.11 17.57 3.81
C ASP A 62 14.34 16.24 3.79
N PHE A 63 14.91 15.17 3.21
CA PHE A 63 14.35 13.83 3.32
C PHE A 63 14.57 13.27 4.73
N PRO A 64 13.60 12.49 5.27
CA PRO A 64 13.78 11.82 6.55
C PRO A 64 15.02 10.94 6.55
N ALA A 65 15.72 10.89 7.69
CA ALA A 65 16.78 9.93 7.89
C ALA A 65 16.24 8.49 7.80
N THR A 66 17.10 7.56 7.37
CA THR A 66 16.74 6.14 7.34
C THR A 66 16.25 5.70 8.72
N PRO A 67 15.08 5.02 8.80
CA PRO A 67 14.59 4.47 10.05
C PRO A 67 15.65 3.56 10.70
N THR A 68 15.90 3.77 11.99
CA THR A 68 16.92 3.01 12.74
C THR A 68 16.33 1.82 13.50
N ASP A 69 15.00 1.74 13.56
CA ASP A 69 14.20 0.76 14.27
C ASP A 69 13.73 -0.40 13.37
N LEU A 70 14.40 -0.62 12.25
CA LEU A 70 14.09 -1.74 11.37
C LEU A 70 14.42 -3.08 12.06
N PRO A 71 13.59 -4.12 11.86
CA PRO A 71 13.86 -5.43 12.42
C PRO A 71 15.16 -5.99 11.85
N GLN A 72 16.00 -6.51 12.75
CA GLN A 72 17.26 -7.13 12.34
C GLN A 72 17.00 -8.38 11.49
N PRO A 73 17.92 -8.74 10.56
CA PRO A 73 17.74 -9.91 9.71
C PRO A 73 17.44 -11.21 10.48
N ALA A 74 18.03 -11.39 11.65
CA ALA A 74 17.74 -12.53 12.53
C ALA A 74 16.29 -12.55 13.04
N GLN A 75 15.71 -11.39 13.36
CA GLN A 75 14.31 -11.28 13.76
C GLN A 75 13.38 -11.63 12.59
N ILE A 76 13.70 -11.17 11.38
CA ILE A 76 12.94 -11.50 10.17
C ILE A 76 12.98 -13.02 9.94
N ALA A 77 14.16 -13.63 10.02
CA ALA A 77 14.32 -15.08 9.86
C ALA A 77 13.51 -15.87 10.90
N ALA A 78 13.51 -15.43 12.17
CA ALA A 78 12.71 -16.02 13.21
C ALA A 78 11.21 -15.92 12.91
N ASN A 79 10.72 -14.73 12.53
CA ASN A 79 9.31 -14.50 12.17
C ASN A 79 8.87 -15.39 11.01
N VAL A 80 9.71 -15.53 9.98
CA VAL A 80 9.43 -16.42 8.84
C VAL A 80 9.41 -17.89 9.28
N GLY A 81 10.30 -18.29 10.18
CA GLY A 81 10.30 -19.63 10.78
C GLY A 81 8.99 -19.94 11.50
N THR A 82 8.53 -19.02 12.36
CA THR A 82 7.24 -19.13 13.06
C THR A 82 6.08 -19.22 12.07
N LEU A 83 6.03 -18.33 11.08
CA LEU A 83 4.98 -18.34 10.05
C LEU A 83 4.92 -19.68 9.29
N LYS A 84 6.06 -20.27 8.97
CA LYS A 84 6.12 -21.59 8.31
C LYS A 84 5.59 -22.69 9.21
N ALA A 85 5.95 -22.69 10.49
CA ALA A 85 5.46 -23.66 11.45
C ALA A 85 3.94 -23.55 11.66
N ASP A 86 3.42 -22.32 11.76
CA ASP A 86 1.98 -22.07 11.87
C ASP A 86 1.22 -22.51 10.63
N ASN A 87 1.75 -22.25 9.44
CA ASN A 87 1.14 -22.75 8.20
C ASN A 87 1.12 -24.28 8.13
N ALA A 88 2.20 -24.94 8.54
CA ALA A 88 2.24 -26.41 8.59
C ALA A 88 1.18 -26.95 9.56
N ARG A 89 1.05 -26.34 10.74
CA ARG A 89 0.02 -26.70 11.73
C ARG A 89 -1.39 -26.49 11.18
N LEU A 90 -1.64 -25.34 10.55
CA LEU A 90 -2.93 -25.04 9.92
C LEU A 90 -3.25 -26.05 8.81
N ALA A 91 -2.27 -26.41 7.98
CA ALA A 91 -2.47 -27.41 6.93
C ALA A 91 -2.86 -28.78 7.52
N THR A 92 -2.24 -29.21 8.62
CA THR A 92 -2.65 -30.43 9.34
C THR A 92 -4.08 -30.32 9.88
N GLN A 93 -4.45 -29.17 10.44
CA GLN A 93 -5.81 -28.95 10.95
C GLN A 93 -6.83 -29.03 9.82
N VAL A 94 -6.60 -28.34 8.70
CA VAL A 94 -7.47 -28.34 7.53
C VAL A 94 -7.60 -29.72 6.91
N ALA A 95 -6.50 -30.47 6.83
CA ALA A 95 -6.51 -31.85 6.35
C ALA A 95 -7.30 -32.81 7.26
N GLY A 96 -7.44 -32.46 8.54
CA GLY A 96 -8.25 -33.21 9.50
C GLY A 96 -9.74 -32.83 9.51
N ILE A 97 -10.14 -31.80 8.77
CA ILE A 97 -11.55 -31.44 8.64
C ILE A 97 -12.22 -32.44 7.70
N ASP A 98 -13.22 -33.16 8.22
CA ASP A 98 -14.13 -33.92 7.39
C ASP A 98 -15.09 -32.94 6.70
N TRP A 99 -14.85 -32.70 5.42
CA TRP A 99 -15.65 -31.78 4.62
C TRP A 99 -16.92 -32.50 4.15
N THR A 100 -17.88 -32.64 5.05
CA THR A 100 -19.21 -33.16 4.70
C THR A 100 -20.13 -32.02 4.31
N MET A 101 -20.94 -32.26 3.29
CA MET A 101 -22.03 -31.40 2.91
C MET A 101 -23.32 -32.14 3.25
N ASP A 102 -24.00 -31.71 4.31
CA ASP A 102 -25.20 -32.39 4.82
C ASP A 102 -26.42 -32.26 3.89
N SER A 103 -26.32 -31.36 2.91
CA SER A 103 -27.35 -31.09 1.90
C SER A 103 -26.80 -31.28 0.49
N ASP A 104 -27.69 -31.62 -0.44
CA ASP A 104 -27.40 -31.63 -1.87
C ASP A 104 -26.76 -30.29 -2.32
N PRO A 105 -25.64 -30.32 -3.06
CA PRO A 105 -24.94 -29.10 -3.49
C PRO A 105 -25.80 -28.12 -4.29
N ALA A 106 -26.67 -28.62 -5.17
CA ALA A 106 -27.55 -27.75 -5.96
C ALA A 106 -28.56 -27.04 -5.06
N THR A 107 -29.15 -27.77 -4.10
CA THR A 107 -30.07 -27.23 -3.10
C THR A 107 -29.41 -26.17 -2.21
N PHE A 108 -28.17 -26.40 -1.78
CA PHE A 108 -27.43 -25.41 -1.00
C PHE A 108 -27.17 -24.12 -1.79
N VAL A 109 -26.71 -24.24 -3.04
CA VAL A 109 -26.47 -23.09 -3.92
C VAL A 109 -27.77 -22.32 -4.15
N GLU A 110 -28.87 -23.02 -4.41
CA GLU A 110 -30.19 -22.39 -4.54
C GLU A 110 -30.59 -21.65 -3.26
N SER A 111 -30.38 -22.25 -2.09
CA SER A 111 -30.69 -21.62 -0.80
C SER A 111 -29.87 -20.33 -0.56
N ILE A 112 -28.63 -20.30 -1.03
CA ILE A 112 -27.78 -19.11 -0.95
C ILE A 112 -28.29 -18.05 -1.93
N GLN A 113 -28.60 -18.44 -3.17
CA GLN A 113 -29.16 -17.54 -4.18
C GLN A 113 -30.50 -16.92 -3.74
N GLN A 114 -31.37 -17.68 -3.08
CA GLN A 114 -32.64 -17.17 -2.55
C GLN A 114 -32.47 -16.14 -1.42
N ARG A 115 -31.35 -16.16 -0.68
CA ARG A 115 -31.04 -15.14 0.33
C ARG A 115 -30.59 -13.81 -0.29
N PHE A 116 -30.13 -13.86 -1.53
CA PHE A 116 -29.76 -12.68 -2.29
C PHE A 116 -30.99 -12.16 -3.02
N ASP A 117 -31.41 -10.94 -2.70
CA ASP A 117 -32.37 -10.19 -3.51
C ASP A 117 -31.56 -9.38 -4.54
N PRO A 118 -31.52 -9.81 -5.82
CA PRO A 118 -30.72 -9.12 -6.84
C PRO A 118 -31.17 -7.67 -7.03
N ALA A 119 -32.45 -7.36 -6.75
CA ALA A 119 -32.97 -6.00 -6.88
C ALA A 119 -32.43 -5.06 -5.79
N ARG A 120 -32.02 -5.59 -4.62
CA ARG A 120 -31.35 -4.81 -3.57
C ARG A 120 -29.85 -4.65 -3.78
N MET A 121 -29.24 -5.52 -4.57
CA MET A 121 -27.81 -5.49 -4.88
C MET A 121 -27.50 -4.91 -6.25
N ALA A 122 -28.53 -4.62 -7.04
CA ALA A 122 -28.37 -3.91 -8.30
C ALA A 122 -27.73 -2.54 -8.05
N PRO A 123 -26.75 -2.13 -8.89
CA PRO A 123 -26.26 -0.76 -8.88
C PRO A 123 -27.45 0.20 -8.97
N ILE A 124 -27.40 1.30 -8.23
CA ILE A 124 -28.44 2.33 -8.30
C ILE A 124 -28.45 2.86 -9.75
N GLY A 125 -29.51 2.51 -10.49
CA GLY A 125 -29.74 2.98 -11.85
C GLY A 125 -30.13 4.46 -11.88
N ALA A 126 -30.38 4.99 -13.07
CA ALA A 126 -30.93 6.34 -13.20
C ALA A 126 -32.29 6.42 -12.48
N GLN A 127 -32.39 7.28 -11.47
CA GLN A 127 -33.63 7.56 -10.74
C GLN A 127 -34.17 8.91 -11.18
N THR A 128 -35.49 9.00 -11.31
CA THR A 128 -36.17 10.29 -11.49
C THR A 128 -36.12 11.09 -10.19
N PRO A 129 -36.13 12.44 -10.24
CA PRO A 129 -36.20 13.27 -9.03
C PRO A 129 -37.38 12.93 -8.11
N GLN A 130 -38.52 12.52 -8.69
CA GLN A 130 -39.71 12.11 -7.95
C GLN A 130 -39.49 10.82 -7.15
N GLU A 131 -38.78 9.85 -7.71
CA GLU A 131 -38.45 8.59 -7.02
C GLU A 131 -37.47 8.82 -5.87
N VAL A 132 -36.51 9.73 -6.05
CA VAL A 132 -35.56 10.12 -4.98
C VAL A 132 -36.29 10.77 -3.81
N GLU A 133 -37.22 11.70 -4.10
CA GLU A 133 -38.00 12.37 -3.04
C GLU A 133 -38.94 11.39 -2.32
N ALA A 134 -39.60 10.48 -3.05
CA ALA A 134 -40.43 9.45 -2.46
C ALA A 134 -39.64 8.50 -1.55
N PHE A 135 -38.42 8.14 -1.93
CA PHE A 135 -37.53 7.33 -1.11
C PHE A 135 -37.06 8.08 0.14
N ALA A 136 -36.69 9.36 0.01
CA ALA A 136 -36.31 10.20 1.14
C ALA A 136 -37.46 10.39 2.15
N GLU A 137 -38.68 10.57 1.67
CA GLU A 137 -39.90 10.63 2.49
C GLU A 137 -40.12 9.32 3.26
N ALA A 138 -39.97 8.17 2.60
CA ALA A 138 -40.10 6.86 3.24
C ALA A 138 -39.05 6.66 4.36
N LEU A 139 -37.82 7.12 4.14
CA LEU A 139 -36.77 7.08 5.16
C LEU A 139 -37.10 8.00 6.35
N ARG A 140 -37.59 9.21 6.10
CA ARG A 140 -38.01 10.15 7.15
C ARG A 140 -39.12 9.56 8.02
N ARG A 141 -40.10 8.88 7.43
CA ARG A 141 -41.18 8.19 8.18
C ARG A 141 -40.66 7.07 9.07
N ARG A 142 -39.68 6.29 8.60
CA ARG A 142 -39.05 5.21 9.38
C ARG A 142 -38.16 5.75 10.50
N ALA A 143 -37.54 6.91 10.28
CA ALA A 143 -36.70 7.57 11.27
C ALA A 143 -37.51 8.32 12.35
N ALA A 144 -38.83 8.46 12.18
CA ALA A 144 -39.68 9.06 13.20
C ALA A 144 -39.63 8.21 14.47
N ALA A 145 -39.32 8.87 15.60
CA ALA A 145 -39.26 8.19 16.89
C ALA A 145 -40.63 7.55 17.19
N PRO A 146 -40.65 6.30 17.73
CA PRO A 146 -41.88 5.69 18.17
C PRO A 146 -42.55 6.56 19.26
N PRO A 147 -43.89 6.51 19.38
CA PRO A 147 -44.60 7.30 20.36
C PRO A 147 -44.08 7.00 21.78
N PRO A 148 -44.01 8.00 22.67
CA PRO A 148 -43.62 7.79 24.06
C PRO A 148 -44.52 6.76 24.72
N ILE A 149 -43.91 5.83 25.46
CA ILE A 149 -44.64 4.89 26.32
C ILE A 149 -45.06 5.66 27.59
N ASP A 150 -46.36 5.71 27.89
CA ASP A 150 -46.86 6.29 29.13
C ASP A 150 -46.31 5.49 30.32
N ARG A 151 -45.47 6.15 31.14
CA ARG A 151 -44.97 5.57 32.39
C ARG A 151 -45.84 6.10 33.53
N PRO A 152 -46.53 5.24 34.30
CA PRO A 152 -47.23 5.69 35.50
C PRO A 152 -46.22 6.31 36.48
N ARG A 153 -46.54 7.49 37.01
CA ARG A 153 -45.73 8.14 38.05
C ARG A 153 -45.90 7.38 39.39
N PRO A 154 -44.84 7.26 40.20
CA PRO A 154 -44.90 6.64 41.53
C PRO A 154 -45.76 7.44 42.51
#